data_AF-A0A662BTE0-F1
#
_entry.id   AF-A0A662BTE0-F1
#
_cell.length_a   1.000
_cell.length_b   1.000
_cell.length_c   1.000
_cell.angle_alpha   90.00
_cell.angle_beta   90.00
_cell.angle_gamma   90.00
#
_symmetry.space_group_name_H-M   'P 1'
#
loop_
_entity.id
_entity.type
_entity.pdbx_description
1 polymer ?
#
loop_
_entity_poly.entity_id
_entity_poly.type
_entity_poly.pdbx_seq_one_letter_code
_entity_poly.pdbx_strand_id
1 'polypeptide(L)' 'MNTSVEISYYPLNVEYIPPIKGFIERMNQYEDLRVRTSGMSTQVFGEFTTVMQALTSEIEKSFEL' A
#
# COMPACT_ATOMS: atom_id res chain seq x y z
N MET A 1 -5.01 -17.19 -6.60
CA MET A 1 -3.78 -17.17 -7.44
C MET A 1 -2.76 -16.26 -6.76
N ASN A 2 -1.47 -16.59 -6.71
CA ASN A 2 -0.49 -15.67 -6.13
C ASN A 2 -0.24 -14.49 -7.08
N THR A 3 -0.26 -13.28 -6.53
CA THR A 3 -0.14 -12.04 -7.29
C THR A 3 0.84 -11.10 -6.61
N SER A 4 1.58 -10.35 -7.42
CA SER A 4 2.42 -9.25 -6.99
C SER A 4 1.92 -7.95 -7.60
N VAL A 5 1.79 -6.91 -6.78
CA VAL A 5 1.45 -5.54 -7.23
C VAL A 5 2.56 -4.60 -6.80
N GLU A 6 2.94 -3.68 -7.67
CA GLU A 6 3.83 -2.57 -7.35
C GLU A 6 3.04 -1.26 -7.41
N ILE A 7 3.16 -0.43 -6.37
CA ILE A 7 2.44 0.83 -6.23
C ILE A 7 3.39 1.97 -5.82
N SER A 8 3.22 3.12 -6.46
CA SER A 8 3.84 4.39 -6.08
C SER A 8 2.73 5.39 -5.74
N TYR A 9 2.80 5.97 -4.54
CA TYR A 9 1.80 6.90 -4.04
C TYR A 9 2.33 8.33 -4.11
N TYR A 10 1.61 9.20 -4.83
CA TYR A 10 1.97 10.61 -5.06
C TYR A 10 0.93 11.56 -4.46
N PRO A 11 0.96 11.80 -3.14
CA PRO A 11 0.17 12.86 -2.52
C PRO A 11 0.49 14.21 -3.17
N LEU A 12 -0.54 14.96 -3.56
CA LEU A 12 -0.39 16.29 -4.18
C LEU A 12 -0.36 17.41 -3.13
N ASN A 13 0.31 17.16 -2.00
CA ASN A 13 0.48 18.10 -0.90
C ASN A 13 1.98 18.34 -0.61
N VAL A 14 2.31 19.43 0.08
CA VAL A 14 3.71 19.78 0.40
C VAL A 14 4.32 18.76 1.38
N GLU A 15 3.50 18.24 2.30
CA GLU A 15 3.89 17.23 3.29
C GLU A 15 3.51 15.81 2.81
N TYR A 16 4.14 15.36 1.73
CA TYR A 16 3.81 14.07 1.10
C TYR A 16 4.39 12.85 1.84
N ILE A 17 5.38 13.03 2.72
CA ILE A 17 6.04 11.91 3.41
C ILE A 17 5.10 11.23 4.43
N PRO A 18 4.42 11.95 5.35
CA PRO A 18 3.49 11.34 6.30
C PRO A 18 2.41 10.44 5.67
N PRO A 19 1.64 10.87 4.63
CA PRO A 19 0.62 10.01 4.04
C PRO A 19 1.21 8.75 3.36
N ILE A 20 2.39 8.85 2.73
CA ILE A 20 3.09 7.68 2.16
C ILE A 20 3.46 6.68 3.25
N LYS A 21 4.08 7.15 4.35
CA LYS A 21 4.43 6.29 5.49
C LYS A 21 3.19 5.66 6.12
N GLY A 22 2.12 6.44 6.30
CA GLY A 22 0.85 5.95 6.83
C GLY A 22 0.25 4.85 5.97
N PHE A 23 0.26 4.98 4.64
CA PHE A 23 -0.18 3.91 3.74
C PHE A 23 0.66 2.64 3.92
N ILE A 24 1.99 2.77 3.92
CA ILE A 24 2.91 1.62 4.09
C ILE A 24 2.71 0.94 5.45
N GLU A 25 2.55 1.70 6.53
CA GLU A 25 2.33 1.18 7.88
C GLU A 25 1.04 0.36 7.97
N ARG A 26 -0.05 0.82 7.35
CA ARG A 26 -1.32 0.10 7.29
C ARG A 26 -1.22 -1.16 6.45
N MET A 27 -0.56 -1.09 5.29
CA MET A 27 -0.28 -2.28 4.47
C MET A 27 0.54 -3.33 5.22
N ASN A 28 1.47 -2.92 6.09
CA ASN A 28 2.25 -3.85 6.92
C ASN A 28 1.45 -4.51 8.06
N GLN A 29 0.20 -4.11 8.32
CA GLN A 29 -0.66 -4.77 9.33
C GLN A 29 -1.32 -6.06 8.82
N TYR A 30 -1.28 -6.32 7.51
CA TYR A 30 -1.86 -7.51 6.92
C TYR A 30 -0.88 -8.69 7.02
N GLU A 31 -1.10 -9.61 7.98
CA GLU A 31 -0.21 -10.75 8.24
C GLU A 31 -0.07 -11.71 7.03
N ASP A 32 -1.14 -11.85 6.24
CA ASP A 32 -1.16 -12.72 5.06
C ASP A 32 -0.50 -12.09 3.82
N LEU A 33 -0.01 -10.84 3.93
CA LEU A 33 0.64 -10.11 2.85
C LEU A 33 2.12 -9.88 3.16
N ARG A 34 2.95 -10.04 2.14
CA ARG A 34 4.34 -9.61 2.20
C ARG A 34 4.46 -8.25 1.54
N VAL A 35 4.90 -7.25 2.31
CA VAL A 35 5.13 -5.89 1.81
C VAL A 35 6.62 -5.58 1.78
N ARG A 36 7.10 -4.98 0.69
CA ARG A 36 8.48 -4.51 0.53
C ARG A 36 8.49 -3.09 -0.01
N THR A 37 9.11 -2.17 0.72
CA THR A 37 9.24 -0.77 0.30
C THR A 37 10.67 -0.49 -0.16
N SER A 38 10.80 0.26 -1.25
CA SER A 38 12.06 0.80 -1.77
C SER A 38 12.00 2.33 -1.88
N GLY A 39 13.06 2.96 -2.38
CA GLY A 39 13.06 4.40 -2.63
C GLY A 39 12.12 4.85 -3.77
N MET A 40 11.60 3.94 -4.59
CA MET A 40 10.76 4.28 -5.75
C MET A 40 9.29 3.84 -5.58
N SER A 41 9.06 2.72 -4.91
CA SER A 41 7.75 2.07 -4.86
C SER A 41 7.61 1.10 -3.69
N THR A 42 6.38 0.66 -3.45
CA THR A 42 6.05 -0.43 -2.53
C THR A 42 5.50 -1.62 -3.32
N GLN A 43 5.99 -2.81 -3.01
CA GLN A 43 5.60 -4.07 -3.62
C GLN A 43 4.82 -4.92 -2.61
N VAL A 44 3.70 -5.49 -3.04
CA VAL A 44 2.78 -6.27 -2.21
C VAL A 44 2.59 -7.64 -2.85
N PHE A 45 2.80 -8.70 -2.09
CA PHE A 45 2.70 -10.08 -2.56
C PHE A 45 1.74 -10.88 -1.68
N GLY A 46 0.88 -11.69 -2.30
CA GLY A 46 -0.07 -12.55 -1.58
C GLY A 46 -1.06 -13.24 -2.51
N GLU A 47 -2.13 -13.79 -1.92
CA GLU A 47 -3.28 -14.27 -2.66
C GLU A 47 -3.99 -13.08 -3.34
N PHE A 48 -4.37 -13.24 -4.61
CA PHE A 48 -4.97 -12.20 -5.45
C PHE A 48 -6.10 -11.43 -4.75
N THR A 49 -7.11 -12.13 -4.23
CA THR A 49 -8.25 -11.51 -3.56
C THR A 49 -7.80 -10.75 -2.31
N THR A 50 -6.91 -11.32 -1.50
CA THR A 50 -6.35 -10.65 -0.32
C THR A 50 -5.59 -9.38 -0.69
N VAL A 51 -4.72 -9.44 -1.71
CA VAL A 51 -3.95 -8.28 -2.19
C VAL A 51 -4.88 -7.18 -2.68
N MET A 52 -5.86 -7.52 -3.52
CA MET A 52 -6.77 -6.53 -4.11
C MET A 52 -7.68 -5.91 -3.04
N GLN A 53 -8.19 -6.68 -2.08
CA GLN A 53 -9.02 -6.15 -0.99
C GLN A 53 -8.25 -5.21 -0.07
N ALA A 54 -7.01 -5.55 0.29
CA ALA A 54 -6.15 -4.69 1.09
C ALA A 54 -5.84 -3.39 0.34
N LEU A 55 -5.44 -3.47 -0.94
CA LEU A 55 -5.19 -2.29 -1.76
C LEU A 55 -6.42 -1.39 -1.88
N THR A 56 -7.61 -1.94 -2.18
CA THR A 56 -8.83 -1.14 -2.25
C THR A 56 -9.11 -0.40 -0.95
N SER A 57 -9.08 -1.11 0.19
CA SER A 57 -9.38 -0.52 1.50
C SER A 57 -8.37 0.58 1.86
N GLU A 58 -7.08 0.33 1.62
CA GLU A 58 -6.02 1.25 2.04
C GLU A 58 -5.84 2.44 1.10
N ILE A 59 -6.15 2.28 -0.19
CA ILE A 59 -6.23 3.38 -1.15
C ILE A 59 -7.44 4.26 -0.81
N GLU A 60 -8.62 3.67 -0.55
CA GLU A 60 -9.83 4.42 -0.19
C GLU A 60 -9.59 5.30 1.05
N LYS A 61 -9.04 4.69 2.11
CA LYS A 61 -8.67 5.41 3.34
C LYS A 61 -7.65 6.53 3.11
N SER A 62 -6.83 6.45 2.06
CA SER A 62 -5.85 7.48 1.72
C SER A 62 -6.46 8.72 1.06
N PHE A 63 -7.74 8.67 0.66
CA PHE A 63 -8.49 9.86 0.19
C PHE A 63 -9.16 10.63 1.34
N GLU A 64 -9.28 10.03 2.53
CA GLU A 64 -9.98 10.60 3.69
C GLU A 64 -9.04 11.30 4.68
N LEU A 65 -7.73 11.12 4.53
CA LEU A 65 -6.65 11.65 5.38
C LEU A 65 -6.00 12.90 4.77
#